data_AF-A0A7V7ECA1-F1
#
_entry.id   AF-A0A7V7ECA1-F1
#
_cell.length_a   1.000
_cell.length_b   1.000
_cell.length_c   1.000
_cell.angle_alpha   90.00
_cell.angle_beta   90.00
_cell.angle_gamma   90.00
#
_symmetry.space_group_name_H-M   'P 1'
#
loop_
_entity.id
_entity.type
_entity.pdbx_description
1 polymer ?
#
loop_
_entity_poly.entity_id
_entity_poly.type
_entity_poly.pdbx_seq_one_letter_code
_entity_poly.pdbx_strand_id
1 'polypeptide(L)'
;MWLWVVLLFLAGMALILAEFFIPGGICGVLGGILVITSCGLGCWLAGDGAFWVVLAEGLGVVIVIAAGMLIMSRTRAGRFMILDATQDAAQGWVAWETDESLV
;
A
#
# COMPACT_ATOMS: atom_id res chain seq x y z
N MET A 1 10.04 -24.12 -13.23
CA MET A 1 8.98 -23.86 -12.23
C MET A 1 9.29 -22.70 -11.31
N TRP A 2 10.48 -22.63 -10.69
CA TRP A 2 10.90 -21.48 -9.88
C TRP A 2 10.82 -20.11 -10.57
N LEU A 3 11.06 -20.05 -11.89
CA LEU A 3 10.88 -18.82 -12.67
C LEU A 3 9.46 -18.23 -12.53
N TRP A 4 8.43 -19.09 -12.53
CA TRP A 4 7.04 -18.63 -12.40
C TRP A 4 6.74 -18.05 -11.02
N VAL A 5 7.32 -18.62 -9.96
CA VAL A 5 7.25 -18.07 -8.59
C VAL A 5 7.81 -16.64 -8.61
N VAL A 6 9.04 -16.47 -9.11
CA VAL A 6 9.70 -15.16 -9.14
C VAL A 6 8.93 -14.15 -10.00
N LEU A 7 8.41 -14.56 -11.15
CA LEU A 7 7.63 -13.68 -12.02
C LEU A 7 6.31 -13.24 -11.37
N LEU A 8 5.58 -14.15 -10.72
CA LEU A 8 4.34 -13.83 -10.01
C LEU A 8 4.60 -12.90 -8.83
N PHE A 9 5.66 -13.16 -8.08
CA PHE A 9 6.08 -12.29 -6.99
C PHE A 9 6.41 -10.88 -7.49
N LEU A 10 7.28 -10.76 -8.50
CA LEU A 10 7.67 -9.46 -9.06
C LEU A 10 6.48 -8.70 -9.68
N ALA A 11 5.61 -9.41 -10.40
CA ALA A 11 4.39 -8.81 -10.95
C ALA A 11 3.44 -8.32 -9.84
N GLY A 12 3.29 -9.11 -8.78
CA GLY A 12 2.52 -8.73 -7.60
C GLY A 12 3.09 -7.49 -6.91
N MET A 13 4.41 -7.44 -6.71
CA MET A 13 5.09 -6.26 -6.15
C MET A 13 4.93 -5.02 -7.02
N ALA A 14 5.04 -5.17 -8.34
CA ALA A 14 4.85 -4.06 -9.27
C ALA A 14 3.41 -3.51 -9.22
N LEU A 15 2.40 -4.38 -9.11
CA LEU A 15 1.00 -3.99 -8.96
C LEU A 15 0.71 -3.31 -7.62
N ILE A 16 1.26 -3.82 -6.52
CA ILE A 16 1.18 -3.17 -5.20
C ILE A 16 1.82 -1.78 -5.26
N LEU A 17 2.95 -1.64 -5.95
CA LEU A 17 3.61 -0.35 -6.09
C LEU A 17 2.84 0.61 -7.02
N ALA A 18 2.19 0.09 -8.06
CA ALA A 18 1.35 0.86 -8.98
C ALA A 18 0.09 1.44 -8.31
N GLU A 19 -0.46 0.75 -7.31
CA GLU A 19 -1.60 1.23 -6.51
C GLU A 19 -1.32 2.60 -5.85
N PHE A 20 -0.08 2.88 -5.46
CA PHE A 20 0.29 4.19 -4.89
C PHE A 20 0.18 5.34 -5.90
N PHE A 21 0.17 5.05 -7.21
CA PHE A 21 -0.01 6.04 -8.26
C PHE A 21 -1.46 6.15 -8.73
N ILE A 22 -2.19 5.04 -8.73
CA ILE A 22 -3.59 4.95 -9.16
C ILE A 22 -4.42 4.43 -7.97
N PRO A 23 -4.81 5.31 -7.03
CA PRO A 23 -5.55 4.89 -5.85
C PRO A 23 -6.94 4.36 -6.26
N GLY A 24 -7.24 3.12 -5.88
CA GLY A 24 -8.53 2.47 -6.19
C GLY A 24 -8.74 1.08 -5.56
N GLY A 25 -7.74 0.54 -4.86
CA GLY A 25 -7.72 -0.77 -4.20
C GLY A 25 -7.55 -1.96 -5.13
N ILE A 26 -7.79 -1.81 -6.44
CA ILE A 26 -7.82 -2.91 -7.41
C ILE A 26 -6.42 -3.45 -7.68
N CYS A 27 -5.44 -2.57 -7.91
CA CYS A 27 -4.06 -2.98 -8.21
C CYS A 27 -3.43 -3.62 -6.97
N GLY A 28 -3.68 -3.05 -5.79
CA GLY A 28 -3.23 -3.62 -4.51
C GLY A 28 -3.77 -5.02 -4.26
N VAL A 29 -5.09 -5.24 -4.46
CA VAL A 29 -5.72 -6.55 -4.25
C VAL A 29 -5.22 -7.59 -5.26
N LEU A 30 -5.17 -7.26 -6.56
CA LEU A 30 -4.64 -8.17 -7.58
C LEU A 30 -3.17 -8.49 -7.32
N GLY A 31 -2.38 -7.50 -6.91
CA GLY A 31 -0.99 -7.69 -6.53
C GLY A 31 -0.84 -8.62 -5.32
N GLY A 32 -1.68 -8.45 -4.30
CA GLY A 32 -1.71 -9.34 -3.13
C GLY A 32 -2.05 -10.79 -3.50
N ILE A 33 -3.03 -11.01 -4.38
CA ILE A 33 -3.39 -12.35 -4.87
C ILE A 33 -2.21 -13.00 -5.60
N LEU A 34 -1.49 -12.24 -6.43
CA LEU A 34 -0.31 -12.74 -7.15
C LEU A 34 0.81 -13.16 -6.18
N VAL A 35 1.07 -12.36 -5.14
CA VAL A 35 2.05 -12.68 -4.10
C VAL A 35 1.63 -13.93 -3.33
N ILE A 36 0.37 -14.04 -2.90
CA ILE A 36 -0.13 -15.24 -2.19
C ILE A 36 -0.01 -16.49 -3.08
N THR A 37 -0.32 -16.37 -4.37
CA THR A 37 -0.19 -17.47 -5.33
C THR A 37 1.28 -17.86 -5.52
N SER A 38 2.18 -16.89 -5.61
CA SER A 38 3.63 -17.12 -5.62
C SER A 38 4.08 -17.87 -4.36
N CYS A 39 3.67 -17.40 -3.18
CA CYS A 39 4.00 -18.01 -1.89
C CYS A 39 3.57 -19.47 -1.84
N GLY A 40 2.32 -19.76 -2.23
CA GLY A 40 1.77 -21.12 -2.24
C GLY A 40 2.55 -22.04 -3.18
N LEU A 41 2.87 -21.55 -4.39
CA LEU A 41 3.64 -22.32 -5.36
C LEU A 41 5.09 -22.53 -4.88
N GLY A 42 5.71 -21.50 -4.31
CA GLY A 42 7.06 -21.56 -3.75
C GLY A 42 7.17 -22.51 -2.56
N CYS A 43 6.19 -22.52 -1.66
CA CYS A 43 6.13 -23.47 -0.55
C CYS A 43 5.98 -24.91 -1.03
N TRP A 44 5.15 -25.14 -2.05
CA TRP A 44 4.98 -26.47 -2.66
C TRP A 44 6.27 -26.98 -3.31
N LEU A 45 7.05 -26.09 -3.94
CA LEU A 45 8.33 -26.41 -4.55
C LEU A 45 9.48 -26.57 -3.55
N ALA A 46 9.44 -25.87 -2.41
CA ALA A 46 10.52 -25.84 -1.43
C ALA A 46 10.54 -27.04 -0.48
N GLY A 47 9.41 -27.74 -0.29
CA GLY A 47 9.30 -28.81 0.71
C GLY A 47 9.62 -28.29 2.12
N ASP A 48 10.68 -28.82 2.74
CA ASP A 48 11.16 -28.41 4.06
C ASP A 48 11.62 -26.94 4.13
N GLY A 49 11.90 -26.31 2.98
CA GLY A 49 12.29 -24.91 2.87
C GLY A 49 11.14 -23.90 2.89
N ALA A 50 9.88 -24.34 3.02
CA ALA A 50 8.71 -23.47 2.90
C ALA A 50 8.73 -22.27 3.86
N PHE A 51 9.24 -22.44 5.08
CA PHE A 51 9.39 -21.35 6.05
C PHE A 51 10.24 -20.20 5.50
N TRP A 52 11.36 -20.51 4.83
CA TRP A 52 12.24 -19.49 4.26
C TRP A 52 11.59 -18.75 3.09
N VAL A 53 10.74 -19.43 2.31
CA VAL A 53 9.97 -18.79 1.23
C VAL A 53 8.99 -17.77 1.80
N VAL A 54 8.19 -18.17 2.81
CA VAL A 54 7.23 -17.27 3.46
C VAL A 54 7.96 -16.07 4.08
N LEU A 55 9.08 -16.30 4.75
CA LEU A 55 9.87 -15.23 5.37
C LEU A 55 10.42 -14.25 4.32
N ALA A 56 10.98 -14.77 3.23
CA ALA A 56 11.54 -13.95 2.15
C ALA A 56 10.46 -13.13 1.44
N GLU A 57 9.33 -13.74 1.09
CA GLU A 57 8.23 -13.03 0.45
C GLU A 57 7.59 -12.00 1.39
N GLY A 58 7.38 -12.35 2.65
CA GLY A 58 6.85 -11.43 3.66
C GLY A 58 7.75 -10.20 3.86
N LEU A 59 9.06 -10.41 3.97
CA LEU A 59 10.03 -9.31 4.02
C LEU A 59 9.99 -8.46 2.75
N GLY A 60 9.90 -9.08 1.57
CA GLY A 60 9.81 -8.36 0.31
C GLY A 60 8.55 -7.49 0.20
N VAL A 61 7.39 -7.99 0.63
CA VAL A 61 6.15 -7.20 0.72
C VAL A 61 6.35 -5.98 1.62
N VAL A 62 6.88 -6.17 2.83
CA VAL A 62 7.11 -5.09 3.79
C VAL A 62 8.05 -4.04 3.21
N ILE A 63 9.14 -4.47 2.57
CA ILE A 63 10.10 -3.58 1.91
C ILE A 63 9.43 -2.77 0.80
N VAL A 64 8.62 -3.40 -0.05
CA VAL A 64 7.92 -2.73 -1.16
C VAL A 64 6.89 -1.73 -0.65
N ILE A 65 6.12 -2.08 0.39
CA ILE A 65 5.16 -1.15 1.01
C ILE A 65 5.91 0.04 1.63
N ALA A 66 6.99 -0.20 2.37
CA ALA A 66 7.81 0.86 2.95
C ALA A 66 8.42 1.78 1.87
N ALA A 67 8.94 1.19 0.79
CA ALA A 67 9.46 1.92 -0.36
C ALA A 67 8.35 2.74 -1.05
N GLY A 68 7.16 2.15 -1.24
CA GLY A 68 6.00 2.81 -1.81
C GLY A 68 5.56 4.03 -0.99
N MET A 69 5.47 3.88 0.34
CA MET A 69 5.17 5.01 1.25
C MET A 69 6.24 6.10 1.19
N LEU A 70 7.53 5.72 1.15
CA LEU A 70 8.63 6.68 1.06
C LEU A 70 8.63 7.43 -0.27
N ILE A 71 8.35 6.74 -1.38
CA ILE A 71 8.17 7.34 -2.70
C ILE A 71 6.95 8.26 -2.71
N MET A 72 5.82 7.83 -2.15
CA MET A 72 4.59 8.63 -2.06
C MET A 72 4.84 9.92 -1.26
N SER A 73 5.49 9.84 -0.10
CA SER A 73 5.81 11.01 0.74
C SER A 73 6.69 12.06 0.03
N ARG A 74 7.48 11.63 -0.95
CA ARG A 74 8.40 12.48 -1.72
C ARG A 74 7.83 12.94 -3.06
N THR A 75 6.76 12.33 -3.55
CA THR A 75 6.16 12.67 -4.85
C THR A 75 5.02 13.67 -4.72
N ARG A 76 4.80 14.47 -5.78
CA ARG A 76 3.77 15.53 -5.79
C ARG A 76 2.35 14.99 -5.59
N ALA A 77 2.08 13.75 -5.99
CA ALA A 77 0.80 13.08 -5.78
C ALA A 77 0.49 12.90 -4.28
N GLY A 78 1.48 12.49 -3.47
CA GLY A 78 1.32 12.39 -2.01
C GLY A 78 1.03 13.75 -1.36
N ARG A 79 1.66 14.83 -1.84
CA ARG A 79 1.34 16.20 -1.39
C ARG A 79 -0.07 16.65 -1.75
N PHE A 80 -0.62 16.21 -2.88
CA PHE A 80 -2.00 16.50 -3.26
C PHE A 80 -3.03 15.74 -2.43
N MET A 81 -2.65 14.60 -1.85
CA MET A 81 -3.50 13.79 -0.96
C MET A 81 -3.40 14.22 0.52
N ILE A 82 -2.42 15.05 0.88
CA ILE A 82 -2.38 15.68 2.21
C ILE A 82 -3.42 16.79 2.21
N LEU A 83 -4.42 16.64 3.07
CA LEU A 83 -5.51 17.59 3.23
C LEU A 83 -4.94 18.94 3.72
N ASP A 84 -5.04 19.97 2.88
CA ASP A 84 -4.50 21.32 3.18
C ASP A 84 -5.26 22.01 4.32
N ALA A 85 -6.53 21.64 4.53
CA ALA A 85 -7.38 22.14 5.60
C ALA A 85 -7.38 21.19 6.79
N THR A 86 -6.59 21.52 7.81
CA THR A 86 -6.80 20.98 9.16
C THR A 86 -7.97 21.73 9.78
N GLN A 87 -9.04 21.03 10.15
CA GLN A 87 -10.10 21.62 10.96
C GLN A 87 -9.53 21.86 12.36
N ASP A 88 -9.08 23.09 12.61
CA ASP A 88 -8.64 23.54 13.92
C ASP A 88 -9.88 23.78 14.80
N ALA A 89 -9.93 23.17 15.98
CA ALA A 89 -11.02 23.38 16.93
C ALA A 89 -11.10 24.83 17.42
N ALA A 90 -10.00 25.60 17.28
CA ALA A 90 -9.98 27.04 17.53
C ALA A 90 -10.68 27.87 16.45
N GLN A 91 -10.84 27.31 15.23
CA GLN A 91 -11.68 27.87 14.18
C GLN A 91 -13.09 27.32 14.36
N GLY A 92 -13.81 27.82 15.36
CA GLY A 92 -15.19 27.42 15.61
C GLY A 92 -16.03 27.60 14.34
N TRP A 93 -16.41 26.49 13.71
CA TRP A 93 -17.37 26.49 12.62
C TRP A 93 -18.75 26.72 13.22
N VAL A 94 -19.10 27.98 13.44
CA VAL A 94 -20.44 28.37 13.89
C VAL A 94 -21.39 28.12 12.73
N ALA A 95 -22.45 27.35 12.95
CA ALA A 95 -23.43 27.02 11.91
C ALA A 95 -24.16 28.27 11.36
N TRP A 96 -24.03 29.42 12.03
CA TRP A 96 -24.53 30.72 11.60
C TRP A 96 -23.52 31.83 11.93
N GLU A 97 -22.95 32.47 10.92
CA GLU A 97 -22.02 33.61 11.05
C GLU A 97 -22.69 34.88 11.64
N THR A 98 -24.02 34.95 11.68
CA THR A 98 -24.78 36.14 12.09
C THR A 98 -25.35 36.09 13.50
N ASP A 99 -25.14 35.01 14.26
CA ASP A 99 -25.66 34.91 15.64
C ASP A 99 -24.64 35.44 16.65
N GLU A 100 -24.77 36.72 17.00
CA GLU A 100 -23.91 37.42 17.97
C GLU A 100 -24.13 36.97 19.43
N SER A 101 -25.06 36.04 19.71
CA SER A 101 -25.35 35.57 21.08
C SER A 101 -24.35 34.54 21.62
N LEU A 102 -23.41 34.09 20.79
CA LEU A 102 -22.42 33.05 21.12
C LEU A 102 -21.00 33.59 21.40
N VAL A 103 -20.86 34.91 21.60
CA VAL A 103 -19.61 35.57 22.02
C VAL A 103 -19.76 36.16 23.42
#